data_AF-A0A1F9ARN1-F1
#
_entry.id   AF-A0A1F9ARN1-F1
#
_cell.length_a   1.000
_cell.length_b   1.000
_cell.length_c   1.000
_cell.angle_alpha   90.00
_cell.angle_beta   90.00
_cell.angle_gamma   90.00
#
_symmetry.space_group_name_H-M   'P 1'
#
loop_
_entity.id
_entity.type
_entity.pdbx_description
1 polymer ?
#
loop_
_entity_poly.entity_id
_entity_poly.type
_entity_poly.pdbx_seq_one_letter_code
_entity_poly.pdbx_strand_id
1 'polypeptide(L)'
;MKSGREPFSHFLGPVRNLQTFQEIDGTMSVKGKRMPVSDASLGGDSLSFSSTVEMKGQEVIMRYHGRINGDSIQGRVDIQEGPFAGNYDWTAARSKKVKNLRPKRSFRKLG
;
A
#
# COMPACT_ATOMS: atom_id res chain seq x y z
N MET A 1 -13.22 -2.92 59.89
CA MET A 1 -13.68 -4.07 59.07
C MET A 1 -15.10 -3.72 58.60
N LYS A 2 -15.53 -3.68 57.34
CA LYS A 2 -15.09 -4.23 56.03
C LYS A 2 -15.37 -3.14 54.96
N SER A 3 -14.41 -2.76 54.11
CA SER A 3 -14.24 -3.26 52.72
C SER A 3 -15.52 -3.24 51.88
N GLY A 4 -15.61 -2.27 50.96
CA GLY A 4 -16.58 -2.25 49.86
C GLY A 4 -16.15 -1.26 48.78
N ARG A 5 -15.04 -1.55 48.08
CA ARG A 5 -14.72 -0.87 46.81
C ARG A 5 -15.68 -1.43 45.77
N GLU A 6 -16.60 -0.63 45.26
CA GLU A 6 -17.31 -1.00 44.04
C GLU A 6 -16.31 -0.97 42.86
N PRO A 7 -16.23 -2.03 42.05
CA PRO A 7 -15.36 -2.04 40.89
C PRO A 7 -15.93 -1.12 39.82
N PHE A 8 -15.13 -0.15 39.38
CA PHE A 8 -15.40 0.68 38.22
C PHE A 8 -15.89 -0.19 37.04
N SER A 9 -17.18 -0.09 36.74
CA SER A 9 -17.77 -0.71 35.56
C SER A 9 -17.20 -0.01 34.33
N HIS A 10 -16.13 -0.57 33.76
CA HIS A 10 -15.69 -0.20 32.42
C HIS A 10 -16.72 -0.74 31.44
N PHE A 11 -17.75 0.06 31.17
CA PHE A 11 -18.67 -0.18 30.08
C PHE A 11 -17.88 -0.02 28.77
N LEU A 12 -17.26 -1.10 28.30
CA LEU A 12 -16.78 -1.20 26.93
C LEU A 12 -18.01 -1.40 26.06
N GLY A 13 -18.72 -0.29 25.77
CA GLY A 13 -19.76 -0.28 24.76
C GLY A 13 -19.22 -0.84 23.44
N PRO A 14 -20.07 -1.41 22.57
CA PRO A 14 -19.62 -2.00 21.31
C PRO A 14 -18.88 -0.94 20.50
N VAL A 15 -17.59 -1.15 20.26
CA VAL A 15 -16.80 -0.29 19.39
C VAL A 15 -17.32 -0.49 17.97
N ARG A 16 -18.16 0.45 17.51
CA ARG A 16 -18.59 0.53 16.12
C ARG A 16 -17.48 1.23 15.33
N ASN A 17 -16.50 0.46 14.87
CA ASN A 17 -15.52 0.94 13.91
C ASN A 17 -16.21 1.13 12.55
N LEU A 18 -16.73 2.33 12.30
CA LEU A 18 -17.15 2.77 10.96
C LEU A 18 -15.91 3.36 10.28
N GLN A 19 -15.02 2.48 9.82
CA GLN A 19 -13.87 2.91 9.03
C GLN A 19 -14.32 3.05 7.57
N THR A 20 -14.78 4.25 7.22
CA THR A 20 -15.39 4.52 5.90
C THR A 20 -14.36 4.86 4.81
N PHE A 21 -13.08 4.98 5.16
CA PHE A 21 -12.02 5.33 4.21
C PHE A 21 -10.65 4.90 4.77
N GLN A 22 -9.89 4.09 4.00
CA GLN A 22 -8.43 4.01 4.16
C GLN A 22 -7.84 4.77 2.99
N GLU A 23 -7.21 5.91 3.26
CA GLU A 23 -6.32 6.51 2.27
C GLU A 23 -5.06 5.66 2.22
N ILE A 24 -4.89 4.93 1.12
CA ILE A 24 -3.66 4.18 0.87
C ILE A 24 -2.74 5.13 0.12
N ASP A 25 -1.85 5.81 0.85
CA ASP A 25 -0.69 6.49 0.27
C ASP A 25 0.29 5.43 -0.28
N GLY A 26 -0.06 4.89 -1.44
CA GLY A 26 0.69 3.86 -2.14
C GLY A 26 1.62 4.51 -3.15
N THR A 27 2.92 4.33 -2.99
CA THR A 27 3.86 4.57 -4.08
C THR A 27 4.19 3.25 -4.75
N MET A 28 3.69 3.02 -5.97
CA MET A 28 4.12 1.88 -6.77
C MET A 28 5.47 2.22 -7.41
N SER A 29 6.44 1.29 -7.31
CA SER A 29 7.73 1.41 -7.98
C SER A 29 7.81 0.41 -9.12
N VAL A 30 7.70 0.88 -10.36
CA VAL A 30 7.88 0.07 -11.57
C VAL A 30 9.21 0.46 -12.19
N LYS A 31 10.15 -0.50 -12.30
CA LYS A 31 11.52 -0.26 -12.80
C LYS A 31 12.25 0.94 -12.12
N GLY A 32 11.98 1.18 -10.83
CA GLY A 32 12.58 2.26 -10.05
C GLY A 32 11.91 3.63 -10.17
N LYS A 33 10.88 3.79 -11.02
CA LYS A 33 10.07 5.01 -11.10
C LYS A 33 8.88 4.90 -10.15
N ARG A 34 8.68 5.94 -9.33
CA ARG A 34 7.50 6.10 -8.48
C ARG A 34 6.33 6.53 -9.35
N MET A 35 5.25 5.75 -9.33
CA MET A 35 4.00 6.09 -10.02
C MET A 35 2.92 6.46 -8.99
N PRO A 36 2.12 7.50 -9.26
CA PRO A 36 0.97 7.82 -8.45
C PRO A 36 -0.06 6.69 -8.55
N VAL A 37 -0.76 6.48 -7.45
CA VAL A 37 -1.86 5.54 -7.33
C VAL A 37 -3.13 6.35 -7.08
N SER A 38 -4.22 6.01 -7.75
CA SER A 38 -5.54 6.62 -7.56
C SER A 38 -6.58 5.53 -7.29
N ASP A 39 -7.76 5.93 -6.80
CA ASP A 39 -8.92 5.05 -6.63
C ASP A 39 -8.63 3.79 -5.81
N ALA A 40 -7.74 3.93 -4.82
CA ALA A 40 -7.31 2.81 -4.00
C ALA A 40 -8.43 2.38 -3.04
N SER A 41 -8.70 1.08 -3.01
CA SER A 41 -9.65 0.46 -2.10
C SER A 41 -9.06 -0.81 -1.51
N LEU A 42 -9.18 -0.97 -0.19
CA LEU A 42 -8.76 -2.15 0.54
C LEU A 42 -9.90 -2.65 1.42
N GLY A 43 -10.38 -3.85 1.11
CA GLY A 43 -11.42 -4.55 1.87
C GLY A 43 -10.94 -5.94 2.27
N GLY A 44 -10.69 -6.15 3.57
CA GLY A 44 -10.11 -7.40 4.06
C GLY A 44 -8.73 -7.64 3.45
N ASP A 45 -8.59 -8.72 2.69
CA ASP A 45 -7.38 -9.08 1.94
C ASP A 45 -7.37 -8.56 0.49
N SER A 46 -8.48 -7.98 0.03
CA SER A 46 -8.65 -7.58 -1.37
C SER A 46 -8.26 -6.12 -1.57
N LEU A 47 -7.36 -5.86 -2.52
CA LEU A 47 -6.82 -4.55 -2.87
C LEU A 47 -7.14 -4.24 -4.33
N SER A 48 -7.63 -3.04 -4.60
CA SER A 48 -7.76 -2.50 -5.96
C SER A 48 -7.29 -1.06 -6.04
N PHE A 49 -6.71 -0.67 -7.16
CA PHE A 49 -6.32 0.71 -7.43
C PHE A 49 -6.06 0.94 -8.92
N SER A 50 -5.98 2.21 -9.33
CA SER A 50 -5.59 2.60 -10.67
C SER A 50 -4.23 3.29 -10.68
N SER A 51 -3.52 3.20 -11.80
CA SER A 51 -2.31 4.00 -12.04
C SER A 51 -2.21 4.38 -13.50
N THR A 52 -1.87 5.64 -13.77
CA THR A 52 -1.59 6.13 -15.12
C THR A 52 -0.09 6.03 -15.38
N VAL A 53 0.28 5.28 -16.42
CA VAL A 53 1.68 5.08 -16.82
C VAL A 53 1.87 5.50 -18.27
N GLU A 54 3.05 6.04 -18.57
CA GLU A 54 3.42 6.34 -19.95
C GLU A 54 4.06 5.08 -20.59
N MET A 55 3.45 4.57 -21.66
CA MET A 55 3.92 3.42 -22.42
C MET A 55 4.03 3.79 -23.89
N LYS A 56 5.25 3.71 -24.45
CA LYS A 56 5.56 4.10 -25.85
C LYS A 56 5.03 5.50 -26.23
N GLY A 57 5.12 6.47 -25.31
CA GLY A 57 4.67 7.86 -25.54
C GLY A 57 3.16 8.08 -25.44
N GLN A 58 2.40 7.11 -24.94
CA GLN A 58 0.97 7.24 -24.65
C GLN A 58 0.71 7.06 -23.16
N GLU A 59 -0.16 7.89 -22.58
CA GLU A 59 -0.67 7.66 -21.24
C GLU A 59 -1.68 6.51 -21.26
N VAL A 60 -1.48 5.53 -20.39
CA VAL A 60 -2.28 4.31 -20.28
C VAL A 60 -2.76 4.15 -18.85
N ILE A 61 -4.07 3.97 -18.68
CA ILE A 61 -4.68 3.69 -17.37
C ILE A 61 -4.65 2.19 -17.13
N MET A 62 -4.01 1.79 -16.02
CA MET A 62 -3.95 0.41 -15.56
C MET A 62 -4.79 0.24 -14.29
N ARG A 63 -5.71 -0.72 -14.29
CA ARG A 63 -6.55 -1.07 -13.14
C ARG A 63 -6.07 -2.36 -12.50
N TYR A 64 -5.63 -2.29 -11.26
CA TYR A 64 -5.10 -3.41 -10.50
C TYR A 64 -6.18 -3.96 -9.56
N HIS A 65 -6.31 -5.28 -9.52
CA HIS A 65 -7.16 -6.01 -8.58
C HIS A 65 -6.41 -7.23 -8.08
N GLY A 66 -6.19 -7.35 -6.78
CA GLY A 66 -5.46 -8.48 -6.22
C GLY A 66 -5.78 -8.76 -4.76
N ARG A 67 -5.20 -9.84 -4.25
CA ARG A 67 -5.28 -10.23 -2.84
C ARG A 67 -3.91 -10.23 -2.19
N ILE A 68 -3.86 -9.67 -0.99
CA ILE A 68 -2.67 -9.62 -0.14
C ILE A 68 -2.54 -10.98 0.57
N ASN A 69 -1.41 -11.64 0.37
CA ASN A 69 -1.02 -12.85 1.10
C ASN A 69 0.36 -12.63 1.73
N GLY A 70 0.36 -12.31 3.03
CA GLY A 70 1.56 -11.95 3.77
C GLY A 70 2.25 -10.72 3.19
N ASP A 71 3.45 -10.91 2.64
CA ASP A 71 4.25 -9.87 1.99
C ASP A 71 4.08 -9.85 0.46
N SER A 72 3.14 -10.61 -0.08
CA SER A 72 2.88 -10.69 -1.52
C SER A 72 1.47 -10.23 -1.89
N ILE A 73 1.30 -9.79 -3.12
CA ILE A 73 0.00 -9.56 -3.75
C ILE A 73 -0.05 -10.38 -5.01
N GLN A 74 -1.16 -11.08 -5.22
CA GLN A 74 -1.44 -11.80 -6.46
C GLN A 74 -2.78 -11.31 -7.01
N GLY A 75 -2.84 -11.04 -8.30
CA GLY A 75 -4.01 -10.44 -8.89
C GLY A 75 -3.92 -10.31 -10.41
N ARG A 76 -4.71 -9.39 -10.94
CA ARG A 76 -4.72 -9.03 -12.35
C ARG A 76 -4.56 -7.53 -12.50
N VAL A 77 -4.02 -7.14 -13.65
CA VAL A 77 -4.08 -5.78 -14.16
C VAL A 77 -4.87 -5.76 -15.45
N ASP A 78 -5.88 -4.90 -15.51
CA ASP A 78 -6.70 -4.64 -16.68
C ASP A 78 -6.26 -3.32 -17.31
N ILE A 79 -5.95 -3.37 -18.60
CA ILE A 79 -5.65 -2.21 -19.43
C ILE A 79 -6.83 -2.04 -20.36
N GLN A 80 -7.59 -0.96 -20.16
CA GLN A 80 -8.87 -0.78 -20.86
C GLN A 80 -8.69 -0.43 -22.34
N GLU A 81 -7.65 0.34 -22.68
CA GLU A 81 -7.57 0.99 -23.99
C GLU A 81 -6.15 1.02 -24.56
N GLY A 82 -6.08 1.21 -25.88
CA GLY A 82 -4.84 1.35 -26.64
C GLY A 82 -4.21 0.02 -27.06
N PRO A 83 -3.00 0.06 -27.63
CA PRO A 83 -2.32 -1.11 -28.19
C PRO A 83 -1.89 -2.14 -27.13
N PHE A 84 -2.07 -1.84 -25.85
CA PHE A 84 -1.76 -2.72 -24.72
C PHE A 84 -3.02 -3.21 -24.00
N ALA A 85 -4.21 -2.98 -24.58
CA ALA A 85 -5.46 -3.39 -23.97
C ALA A 85 -5.48 -4.91 -23.72
N GLY A 86 -5.91 -5.30 -22.53
CA GLY A 86 -5.91 -6.70 -22.12
C GLY A 86 -5.87 -6.90 -20.61
N ASN A 87 -5.99 -8.17 -20.23
CA ASN A 87 -5.89 -8.63 -18.85
C ASN A 87 -4.59 -9.41 -18.66
N TYR A 88 -3.82 -9.04 -17.65
CA TYR A 88 -2.52 -9.65 -17.36
C TYR A 88 -2.44 -10.07 -15.90
N ASP A 89 -1.76 -11.18 -15.63
CA ASP A 89 -1.45 -11.55 -14.26
C ASP A 89 -0.50 -10.53 -13.63
N TRP A 90 -0.79 -10.18 -12.38
CA TRP A 90 -0.02 -9.24 -11.59
C TRP A 90 0.44 -9.91 -10.30
N THR A 91 1.74 -9.80 -10.02
CA THR A 91 2.32 -10.18 -8.73
C THR A 91 3.18 -9.04 -8.21
N ALA A 92 3.04 -8.72 -6.92
CA ALA A 92 3.86 -7.73 -6.24
C ALA A 92 4.36 -8.27 -4.90
N ALA A 93 5.48 -7.72 -4.42
CA ALA A 93 6.03 -8.01 -3.11
C ALA A 93 6.26 -6.72 -2.32
N ARG A 94 6.06 -6.76 -1.00
CA ARG A 94 6.30 -5.64 -0.10
C ARG A 94 7.76 -5.20 -0.22
N SER A 95 7.99 -3.92 -0.51
CA SER A 95 9.34 -3.37 -0.51
C SER A 95 9.87 -3.29 0.92
N LYS A 96 11.09 -3.78 1.16
CA LYS A 96 11.79 -3.48 2.41
C LYS A 96 12.11 -1.99 2.40
N LYS A 97 11.69 -1.24 3.43
CA LYS A 97 12.14 0.16 3.62
C LYS A 97 13.67 0.17 3.51
N VAL A 98 14.20 0.77 2.44
CA VAL A 98 15.61 1.11 2.38
C VAL A 98 15.79 2.18 3.46
N LYS A 99 16.34 1.78 4.62
CA LYS A 99 16.86 2.76 5.58
C LYS A 99 17.95 3.51 4.81
N ASN A 100 17.73 4.78 4.50
CA ASN A 100 18.78 5.66 4.00
C ASN A 100 19.93 5.64 5.02
N LEU A 101 20.93 4.79 4.78
CA LEU A 101 22.16 4.78 5.56
C LEU A 101 22.83 6.11 5.25
N ARG A 102 22.80 7.03 6.22
CA ARG A 102 23.59 8.26 6.16
C ARG A 102 25.04 7.85 5.85
N PRO A 103 25.69 8.39 4.81
CA PRO A 103 27.11 8.14 4.61
C PRO A 103 27.84 8.68 5.85
N LYS A 104 28.48 7.80 6.62
CA LYS A 104 29.43 8.22 7.65
C LYS A 104 30.60 8.88 6.92
N ARG A 105 30.58 10.21 6.81
CA ARG A 105 31.77 10.99 6.45
C ARG A 105 32.84 10.70 7.51
N SER A 106 33.74 9.76 7.26
CA SER A 106 35.00 9.67 7.99
C SER A 106 36.00 10.58 7.28
N PHE A 107 36.08 11.84 7.71
CA PHE A 107 37.27 12.63 7.42
C PHE A 107 38.38 12.12 8.34
N ARG A 108 39.35 11.39 7.78
CA ARG A 108 40.63 11.16 8.45
C ARG A 108 41.32 12.51 8.57
N LYS A 109 41.68 12.91 9.79
CA LYS A 109 42.74 13.91 10.00
C LYS A 109 44.03 13.29 9.44
N LEU A 110 44.58 13.88 8.39
CA LEU A 110 46.00 13.74 8.11
C LEU A 110 46.72 14.74 9.03
N GLY A 111 47.65 14.20 9.81
CA GLY A 111 48.59 14.98 10.62
C GLY A 111 49.74 15.51 9.79
#